data_AF-A0A7W9YJH3-F1
#
_entry.id   AF-A0A7W9YJH3-F1
#
_cell.length_a   1.000
_cell.length_b   1.000
_cell.length_c   1.000
_cell.angle_alpha   90.00
_cell.angle_beta   90.00
_cell.angle_gamma   90.00
#
_symmetry.space_group_name_H-M   'P 1'
#
loop_
_entity.id
_entity.type
_entity.pdbx_description
1 polymer ?
#
loop_
_entity_poly.entity_id
_entity_poly.type
_entity_poly.pdbx_seq_one_letter_code
_entity_poly.pdbx_strand_id
1 'polypeptide(L)'
;MQETVASALAQLARLDARAAQVAGSALATVTAGQKLETLTQRAVQEFCWFALPVRFCADAVERVFVSQSLGDLFSLLGLDRYAEICTSDQTREILDAYGVSRDSGLSAYRRAMRGSGVQPPDLPDLTWGTTLGSAEIEAYEATSAALELAISLREIRPGSRGWRSAQEQFARTFLAQPDDQGRSRLDRIREERVRNWLSSPSQPHRHRFWPLLGQLINGAEPPYDAAAALAPLQRLLDYADDGISMTQIGYISPTVVRELCAEFGWSTSPSPPRSETDVMQLLALNKLLRRMRAVRRSGRRLVLTRRGRRLHDDTAALWRAAAEAVLDTDGLGQATTETLFGLLLARSPRSTGSHARADDLDLAEEIRETLADSGWGGEKPAKLPESHQVHSLVITTTWLLETLGFVDGRTTGGESADRRLTPSGRAFALTAMHLAATVPYATV
;
A
#
# COMPACT_ATOMS: atom_id res chain seq x y z
N MET A 1 33.88 17.82 -16.53
CA MET A 1 33.00 16.89 -17.25
C MET A 1 32.29 17.52 -18.46
N GLN A 2 31.79 18.77 -18.36
CA GLN A 2 31.22 19.47 -19.53
C GLN A 2 32.21 19.65 -20.69
N GLU A 3 33.47 20.02 -20.40
CA GLU A 3 34.54 20.10 -21.42
C GLU A 3 34.83 18.73 -22.06
N THR A 4 34.71 17.65 -21.28
CA THR A 4 34.92 16.27 -21.73
C THR A 4 33.82 15.84 -22.70
N VAL A 5 32.55 16.18 -22.41
CA VAL A 5 31.42 15.95 -23.32
C VAL A 5 31.56 16.77 -24.60
N ALA A 6 31.93 18.05 -24.51
CA ALA A 6 32.16 18.89 -25.68
C ALA A 6 33.28 18.34 -26.57
N SER A 7 34.38 17.86 -25.98
CA SER A 7 35.48 17.22 -26.70
C SER A 7 35.04 15.93 -27.40
N ALA A 8 34.28 15.06 -26.72
CA ALA A 8 33.77 13.82 -27.29
C ALA A 8 32.80 14.10 -28.46
N LEU A 9 31.90 15.06 -28.32
CA LEU A 9 31.01 15.51 -29.40
C LEU A 9 31.78 16.09 -30.59
N ALA A 10 32.83 16.89 -30.33
CA ALA A 10 33.67 17.42 -31.39
C ALA A 10 34.43 16.31 -32.12
N GLN A 11 34.88 15.27 -31.42
CA GLN A 11 35.49 14.09 -32.02
C GLN A 11 34.48 13.31 -32.88
N LEU A 12 33.27 13.07 -32.37
CA LEU A 12 32.20 12.40 -33.12
C LEU A 12 31.81 13.22 -34.36
N ALA A 13 31.74 14.55 -34.26
CA ALA A 13 31.38 15.42 -35.37
C ALA A 13 32.40 15.41 -36.53
N ARG A 14 33.67 15.08 -36.25
CA ARG A 14 34.68 14.89 -37.32
C ARG A 14 34.41 13.65 -38.15
N LEU A 15 33.78 12.63 -37.56
CA LEU A 15 33.43 11.38 -38.24
C LEU A 15 32.04 11.48 -38.89
N ASP A 16 31.05 11.94 -38.12
CA ASP A 16 29.68 12.15 -38.55
C ASP A 16 29.05 13.32 -37.77
N ALA A 17 28.87 14.45 -38.45
CA ALA A 17 28.29 15.67 -37.87
C ALA A 17 26.83 15.46 -37.43
N ARG A 18 26.06 14.62 -38.15
CA ARG A 18 24.67 14.33 -37.80
C ARG A 18 24.61 13.46 -36.56
N ALA A 19 25.45 12.43 -36.48
CA ALA A 19 25.52 11.56 -35.30
C ALA A 19 25.86 12.39 -34.05
N ALA A 20 26.82 13.31 -34.13
CA ALA A 20 27.17 14.20 -33.02
C ALA A 20 26.01 15.09 -32.56
N GLN A 21 25.27 15.69 -33.50
CA GLN A 21 24.12 16.54 -33.17
C GLN A 21 23.01 15.74 -32.47
N VAL A 22 22.69 14.57 -33.01
CA VAL A 22 21.65 13.69 -32.46
C VAL A 22 22.06 13.13 -31.10
N ALA A 23 23.31 12.67 -30.95
CA ALA A 23 23.84 12.18 -29.69
C ALA A 23 23.85 13.26 -28.60
N GLY A 24 24.22 14.49 -28.93
CA GLY A 24 24.16 15.63 -28.00
C GLY A 24 22.74 15.92 -27.52
N SER A 25 21.76 15.87 -28.44
CA SER A 25 20.34 16.09 -28.13
C SER A 25 19.74 14.96 -27.29
N ALA A 26 20.11 13.72 -27.62
CA ALA A 26 19.74 12.53 -26.85
C ALA A 26 20.33 12.58 -25.44
N LEU A 27 21.62 12.89 -25.29
CA LEU A 27 22.28 13.02 -23.99
C LEU A 27 21.64 14.12 -23.13
N ALA A 28 21.31 15.28 -23.72
CA ALA A 28 20.62 16.35 -23.01
C ALA A 28 19.23 15.92 -22.50
N THR A 29 18.56 15.04 -23.27
CA THR A 29 17.26 14.46 -22.87
C THR A 29 17.44 13.47 -21.73
N VAL A 30 18.40 12.55 -21.83
CA VAL A 30 18.65 11.51 -20.80
C VAL A 30 19.08 12.13 -19.48
N THR A 31 19.91 13.17 -19.53
CA THR A 31 20.38 13.87 -18.33
C THR A 31 19.36 14.86 -17.78
N ALA A 32 18.36 15.28 -18.56
CA ALA A 32 17.39 16.31 -18.18
C ALA A 32 18.04 17.58 -17.58
N GLY A 33 19.23 17.95 -18.07
CA GLY A 33 20.02 19.09 -17.58
C GLY A 33 20.83 18.81 -16.31
N GLN A 34 20.77 17.61 -15.75
CA GLN A 34 21.66 17.15 -14.68
C GLN A 34 23.07 16.88 -15.22
N LYS A 35 24.02 16.72 -14.30
CA LYS A 35 25.40 16.43 -14.66
C LYS A 35 25.55 14.97 -15.10
N LEU A 36 26.56 14.67 -15.91
CA LEU A 36 26.78 13.32 -16.44
C LEU A 36 27.05 12.29 -15.32
N GLU A 37 27.58 12.73 -14.17
CA GLU A 37 27.83 11.90 -13.00
C GLU A 37 26.55 11.30 -12.38
N THR A 38 25.38 11.89 -12.66
CA THR A 38 24.09 11.38 -12.17
C THR A 38 23.42 10.44 -13.18
N LEU A 39 24.07 10.16 -14.31
CA LEU A 39 23.55 9.26 -15.33
C LEU A 39 23.49 7.82 -14.78
N THR A 40 22.36 7.17 -14.98
CA THR A 40 22.10 5.79 -14.55
C THR A 40 21.75 4.91 -15.76
N GLN A 41 22.01 3.60 -15.64
CA GLN A 41 21.54 2.59 -16.58
C GLN A 41 20.03 2.69 -16.80
N ARG A 42 19.26 2.93 -15.74
CA ARG A 42 17.81 3.09 -15.85
C ARG A 42 17.44 4.23 -16.79
N ALA A 43 18.05 5.40 -16.64
CA ALA A 43 17.77 6.56 -17.49
C ALA A 43 18.09 6.27 -18.98
N VAL A 44 19.22 5.59 -19.25
CA VAL A 44 19.61 5.18 -20.61
C VAL A 44 18.60 4.18 -21.18
N GLN A 45 18.21 3.17 -20.39
CA GLN A 45 17.22 2.17 -20.79
C GLN A 45 15.85 2.80 -21.05
N GLU A 46 15.36 3.68 -20.17
CA GLU A 46 14.10 4.39 -20.36
C GLU A 46 14.13 5.30 -21.59
N PHE A 47 15.24 5.97 -21.85
CA PHE A 47 15.40 6.76 -23.06
C PHE A 47 15.32 5.87 -24.31
N CYS A 48 16.21 4.89 -24.45
CA CYS A 48 16.30 4.04 -25.63
C CYS A 48 15.02 3.23 -25.87
N TRP A 49 14.43 2.67 -24.81
CA TRP A 49 13.37 1.67 -24.91
C TRP A 49 11.96 2.25 -24.79
N PHE A 50 11.81 3.48 -24.30
CA PHE A 50 10.49 4.10 -24.13
C PHE A 50 10.44 5.53 -24.66
N ALA A 51 11.29 6.43 -24.17
CA ALA A 51 11.17 7.85 -24.50
C ALA A 51 11.39 8.09 -26.00
N LEU A 52 12.45 7.50 -26.56
CA LEU A 52 12.80 7.56 -27.98
C LEU A 52 11.63 7.10 -28.88
N PRO A 53 11.09 5.88 -28.74
CA PRO A 53 10.01 5.40 -29.61
C PRO A 53 8.62 6.02 -29.32
N VAL A 54 8.36 6.55 -28.12
CA VAL A 54 7.03 7.03 -27.73
C VAL A 54 6.90 8.55 -27.82
N ARG A 55 7.97 9.30 -27.53
CA ARG A 55 7.93 10.77 -27.43
C ARG A 55 8.53 11.48 -28.64
N PHE A 56 9.37 10.79 -29.42
CA PHE A 56 9.99 11.35 -30.61
C PHE A 56 9.39 10.69 -31.86
N CYS A 57 8.85 11.51 -32.76
CA CYS A 57 8.29 11.06 -34.03
C CYS A 57 9.41 10.73 -35.03
N ALA A 58 10.01 9.56 -34.85
CA ALA A 58 11.09 9.04 -35.69
C ALA A 58 10.68 7.69 -36.30
N ASP A 59 11.05 7.44 -37.55
CA ASP A 59 10.87 6.12 -38.16
C ASP A 59 11.79 5.06 -37.51
N ALA A 60 11.65 3.79 -37.90
CA ALA A 60 12.43 2.72 -37.29
C ALA A 60 13.95 2.88 -37.50
N VAL A 61 14.37 3.34 -38.68
CA VAL A 61 15.79 3.52 -39.03
C VAL A 61 16.37 4.67 -38.20
N GLU A 62 15.63 5.77 -38.09
CA GLU A 62 16.05 6.93 -37.32
C GLU A 62 16.19 6.62 -35.82
N ARG A 63 15.27 5.82 -35.26
CA ARG A 63 15.36 5.39 -33.85
C ARG A 63 16.63 4.56 -33.58
N VAL A 64 16.97 3.64 -34.48
CA VAL A 64 18.22 2.87 -34.37
C VAL A 64 19.43 3.79 -34.49
N PHE A 65 19.42 4.73 -35.45
CA PHE A 65 20.51 5.70 -35.64
C PHE A 65 20.72 6.58 -34.40
N VAL A 66 19.65 7.09 -33.78
CA VAL A 66 19.73 7.89 -32.55
C VAL A 66 20.34 7.08 -31.41
N SER A 67 19.88 5.83 -31.22
CA SER A 67 20.41 4.94 -30.18
C SER A 67 21.89 4.65 -30.40
N GLN A 68 22.30 4.31 -31.62
CA GLN A 68 23.70 4.04 -31.96
C GLN A 68 24.60 5.27 -31.77
N SER A 69 24.16 6.44 -32.24
CA SER A 69 24.91 7.69 -32.08
C SER A 69 25.15 8.03 -30.61
N LEU A 70 24.14 7.80 -29.75
CA LEU A 70 24.29 7.95 -28.31
C LEU A 70 25.27 6.93 -27.72
N GLY A 71 25.26 5.69 -28.21
CA GLY A 71 26.22 4.66 -27.82
C GLY A 71 27.66 4.99 -28.21
N ASP A 72 27.88 5.55 -29.39
CA ASP A 72 29.20 6.00 -29.84
C ASP A 72 29.72 7.12 -28.96
N LEU A 73 28.86 8.08 -28.58
CA LEU A 73 29.20 9.13 -27.63
C LEU A 73 29.58 8.56 -26.25
N PHE A 74 28.81 7.60 -25.74
CA PHE A 74 29.16 6.94 -24.47
C PHE A 74 30.49 6.18 -24.54
N SER A 75 30.79 5.55 -25.67
CA SER A 75 32.07 4.87 -25.89
C SER A 75 33.24 5.86 -25.86
N LEU A 76 33.09 7.03 -26.49
CA LEU A 76 34.08 8.11 -26.44
C LEU A 76 34.28 8.69 -25.03
N LEU A 77 33.26 8.59 -24.19
CA LEU A 77 33.31 9.02 -22.79
C LEU A 77 33.82 7.92 -21.83
N GLY A 78 34.11 6.72 -22.32
CA GLY A 78 34.52 5.57 -21.49
C GLY A 78 33.38 5.00 -20.66
N LEU A 79 32.12 5.20 -21.08
CA LEU A 79 30.90 4.73 -20.42
C LEU A 79 30.39 3.45 -21.10
N ASP A 80 31.24 2.43 -21.17
CA ASP A 80 31.04 1.23 -21.99
C ASP A 80 29.73 0.50 -21.69
N ARG A 81 29.33 0.45 -20.42
CA ARG A 81 28.06 -0.16 -20.00
C ARG A 81 26.84 0.52 -20.64
N TYR A 82 26.87 1.85 -20.74
CA TYR A 82 25.79 2.62 -21.35
C TYR A 82 25.82 2.51 -22.87
N ALA A 83 27.02 2.50 -23.46
CA ALA A 83 27.21 2.23 -24.87
C ALA A 83 26.66 0.86 -25.30
N GLU A 84 26.91 -0.18 -24.50
CA GLU A 84 26.41 -1.54 -24.72
C GLU A 84 24.88 -1.57 -24.72
N ILE A 85 24.22 -0.88 -23.78
CA ILE A 85 22.75 -0.78 -23.78
C ILE A 85 22.26 -0.18 -25.10
N CYS A 86 22.81 0.96 -25.51
CA CYS A 86 22.42 1.66 -26.72
C CYS A 86 22.59 0.84 -28.02
N THR A 87 23.58 -0.05 -28.05
CA THR A 87 23.96 -0.82 -29.25
C THR A 87 23.53 -2.30 -29.21
N SER A 88 23.01 -2.77 -28.07
CA SER A 88 22.61 -4.17 -27.87
C SER A 88 21.50 -4.65 -28.81
N ASP A 89 21.51 -5.95 -29.09
CA ASP A 89 20.43 -6.61 -29.83
C ASP A 89 19.08 -6.47 -29.12
N GLN A 90 19.06 -6.47 -27.78
CA GLN A 90 17.85 -6.22 -26.99
C GLN A 90 17.24 -4.85 -27.29
N THR A 91 18.05 -3.79 -27.41
CA THR A 91 17.54 -2.46 -27.79
C THR A 91 16.95 -2.48 -29.19
N ARG A 92 17.61 -3.15 -30.15
CA ARG A 92 17.10 -3.30 -31.52
C ARG A 92 15.76 -4.03 -31.54
N GLU A 93 15.66 -5.17 -30.84
CA GLU A 93 14.43 -5.96 -30.74
C GLU A 93 13.24 -5.15 -30.17
N ILE A 94 13.50 -4.32 -29.15
CA ILE A 94 12.46 -3.46 -28.57
C ILE A 94 12.01 -2.38 -29.55
N LEU A 95 12.95 -1.72 -30.22
CA LEU A 95 12.65 -0.69 -31.24
C LEU A 95 11.87 -1.29 -32.43
N ASP A 96 12.26 -2.49 -32.89
CA ASP A 96 11.57 -3.22 -33.94
C ASP A 96 10.14 -3.63 -33.50
N ALA A 97 9.97 -4.02 -32.24
CA ALA A 97 8.64 -4.32 -31.68
C ALA A 97 7.70 -3.10 -31.72
N TYR A 98 8.22 -1.88 -31.53
CA TYR A 98 7.45 -0.65 -31.74
C TYR A 98 7.10 -0.39 -33.21
N GLY A 99 7.85 -0.95 -34.16
CA GLY A 99 7.51 -0.95 -35.58
C GLY A 99 6.29 -1.81 -35.90
N VAL A 100 6.05 -2.87 -35.13
CA VAL A 100 4.85 -3.72 -35.26
C VAL A 100 3.63 -3.05 -34.63
N SER A 101 3.72 -2.67 -33.36
CA SER A 101 2.67 -1.93 -32.67
C SER A 101 3.18 -1.28 -31.39
N ARG A 102 2.50 -0.22 -30.93
CA ARG A 102 2.81 0.45 -29.66
C ARG A 102 2.75 -0.52 -28.47
N ASP A 103 1.76 -1.41 -28.45
CA ASP A 103 1.57 -2.36 -27.34
C ASP A 103 2.64 -3.46 -27.32
N SER A 104 3.07 -3.91 -28.49
CA SER A 104 4.19 -4.86 -28.61
C SER A 104 5.48 -4.24 -28.07
N GLY A 105 5.79 -3.01 -28.49
CA GLY A 105 6.93 -2.25 -27.98
C GLY A 105 6.88 -2.03 -26.47
N LEU A 106 5.74 -1.57 -25.92
CA LEU A 106 5.56 -1.39 -24.48
C LEU A 106 5.71 -2.69 -23.69
N SER A 107 5.25 -3.81 -24.26
CA SER A 107 5.39 -5.14 -23.65
C SER A 107 6.83 -5.63 -23.65
N ALA A 108 7.56 -5.41 -24.75
CA ALA A 108 8.99 -5.71 -24.87
C ALA A 108 9.81 -4.87 -23.89
N TYR A 109 9.58 -3.55 -23.85
CA TYR A 109 10.16 -2.61 -22.90
C TYR A 109 9.97 -3.06 -21.44
N ARG A 110 8.73 -3.29 -21.00
CA ARG A 110 8.44 -3.72 -19.61
C ARG A 110 9.11 -5.06 -19.27
N ARG A 111 9.24 -5.97 -20.26
CA ARG A 111 9.94 -7.24 -20.07
C ARG A 111 11.45 -7.02 -19.89
N ALA A 112 12.06 -6.19 -20.72
CA ALA A 112 13.48 -5.88 -20.68
C ALA A 112 13.87 -5.12 -19.39
N MET A 113 13.08 -4.10 -18.98
CA MET A 113 13.29 -3.39 -17.72
C MET A 113 13.22 -4.32 -16.49
N ARG A 114 12.24 -5.22 -16.45
CA ARG A 114 12.18 -6.23 -15.39
C ARG A 114 13.32 -7.26 -15.46
N GLY A 115 13.92 -7.45 -16.64
CA GLY A 115 15.04 -8.36 -16.86
C GLY A 115 16.39 -7.75 -16.50
N SER A 116 16.55 -6.43 -16.55
CA SER A 116 17.81 -5.74 -16.30
C SER A 116 18.22 -5.71 -14.83
N GLY A 117 17.25 -5.86 -13.92
CA GLY A 117 17.48 -5.91 -12.47
C GLY A 117 17.75 -4.55 -11.82
N VAL A 118 17.77 -3.45 -12.59
CA VAL A 118 17.90 -2.08 -12.04
C VAL A 118 16.56 -1.48 -11.60
N GLN A 119 15.43 -2.10 -11.98
CA GLN A 119 14.10 -1.64 -11.55
C GLN A 119 13.86 -2.05 -10.08
N PRO A 120 13.61 -1.09 -9.15
CA PRO A 120 13.27 -1.42 -7.77
C PRO A 120 12.06 -2.38 -7.72
N PRO A 121 12.16 -3.53 -7.02
CA PRO A 121 11.05 -4.46 -6.87
C PRO A 121 10.05 -3.97 -5.83
N ASP A 122 8.81 -4.46 -5.91
CA ASP A 122 7.87 -4.35 -4.79
C ASP A 122 8.34 -5.21 -3.62
N LEU A 123 8.15 -4.70 -2.41
CA LEU A 123 8.52 -5.33 -1.16
C LEU A 123 7.27 -5.60 -0.30
N PRO A 124 7.33 -6.54 0.65
CA PRO A 124 6.23 -6.77 1.59
C PRO A 124 5.83 -5.51 2.37
N ASP A 125 6.80 -4.65 2.70
CA ASP A 125 6.61 -3.44 3.49
C ASP A 125 6.41 -2.17 2.63
N LEU A 126 6.56 -2.28 1.29
CA LEU A 126 6.45 -1.18 0.34
C LEU A 126 6.10 -1.70 -1.05
N THR A 127 4.93 -1.33 -1.55
CA THR A 127 4.57 -1.45 -2.96
C THR A 127 4.69 -0.08 -3.62
N TRP A 128 5.34 0.00 -4.78
CA TRP A 128 5.51 1.25 -5.53
C TRP A 128 4.20 1.69 -6.18
N GLY A 129 3.88 2.99 -6.11
CA GLY A 129 2.68 3.53 -6.74
C GLY A 129 2.79 3.70 -8.26
N THR A 130 1.66 3.93 -8.93
CA THR A 130 1.65 4.38 -10.34
C THR A 130 1.90 5.88 -10.45
N THR A 131 1.54 6.64 -9.41
CA THR A 131 1.90 8.05 -9.23
C THR A 131 2.73 8.16 -7.95
N LEU A 132 4.00 8.48 -8.13
CA LEU A 132 4.96 8.60 -7.05
C LEU A 132 5.00 10.04 -6.55
N GLY A 133 5.01 10.24 -5.23
CA GLY A 133 5.34 11.54 -4.65
C GLY A 133 6.85 11.82 -4.75
N SER A 134 7.26 13.03 -4.37
CA SER A 134 8.65 13.47 -4.43
C SER A 134 9.63 12.55 -3.67
N ALA A 135 9.31 12.17 -2.44
CA ALA A 135 10.14 11.28 -1.63
C ALA A 135 10.18 9.88 -2.21
N GLU A 136 9.06 9.41 -2.75
CA GLU A 136 8.97 8.11 -3.42
C GLU A 136 9.77 8.08 -4.73
N ILE A 137 9.75 9.15 -5.53
CA ILE A 137 10.60 9.33 -6.73
C ILE A 137 12.07 9.27 -6.35
N GLU A 138 12.49 10.08 -5.37
CA GLU A 138 13.89 10.14 -4.92
C GLU A 138 14.37 8.76 -4.44
N ALA A 139 13.56 8.07 -3.62
CA ALA A 139 13.89 6.75 -3.12
C ALA A 139 13.97 5.70 -4.24
N TYR A 140 13.06 5.79 -5.21
CA TYR A 140 13.01 4.88 -6.34
C TYR A 140 14.23 5.04 -7.27
N GLU A 141 14.58 6.28 -7.60
CA GLU A 141 15.79 6.60 -8.38
C GLU A 141 17.07 6.18 -7.65
N ALA A 142 17.18 6.52 -6.35
CA ALA A 142 18.33 6.12 -5.53
C ALA A 142 18.48 4.60 -5.42
N THR A 143 17.36 3.87 -5.25
CA THR A 143 17.38 2.40 -5.21
C THR A 143 17.78 1.81 -6.55
N SER A 144 17.33 2.42 -7.66
CA SER A 144 17.70 1.99 -9.00
C SER A 144 19.20 2.14 -9.25
N ALA A 145 19.78 3.29 -8.87
CA ALA A 145 21.22 3.54 -8.96
C ALA A 145 22.04 2.59 -8.04
N ALA A 146 21.55 2.31 -6.83
CA ALA A 146 22.19 1.38 -5.91
C ALA A 146 22.17 -0.06 -6.45
N LEU A 147 21.06 -0.50 -7.06
CA LEU A 147 20.95 -1.81 -7.71
C LEU A 147 21.91 -1.93 -8.89
N GLU A 148 22.03 -0.87 -9.70
CA GLU A 148 23.00 -0.82 -10.78
C GLU A 148 24.45 -1.02 -10.29
N LEU A 149 24.82 -0.35 -9.19
CA LEU A 149 26.12 -0.52 -8.57
C LEU A 149 26.34 -1.96 -8.09
N ALA A 150 25.36 -2.55 -7.40
CA ALA A 150 25.42 -3.93 -6.93
C ALA A 150 25.55 -4.94 -8.08
N ILE A 151 24.90 -4.69 -9.23
CA ILE A 151 25.05 -5.50 -10.43
C ILE A 151 26.46 -5.34 -11.02
N SER A 152 26.99 -4.12 -11.04
CA SER A 152 28.35 -3.83 -11.52
C SER A 152 29.41 -4.51 -10.68
N LEU A 153 29.21 -4.56 -9.35
CA LEU A 153 30.04 -5.30 -8.40
C LEU A 153 29.78 -6.82 -8.40
N ARG A 154 28.84 -7.31 -9.22
CA ARG A 154 28.42 -8.71 -9.34
C ARG A 154 27.87 -9.34 -8.06
N GLU A 155 27.41 -8.52 -7.11
CA GLU A 155 26.67 -8.93 -5.92
C GLU A 155 25.28 -9.44 -6.30
N ILE A 156 24.65 -8.80 -7.29
CA ILE A 156 23.41 -9.23 -7.93
C ILE A 156 23.72 -9.60 -9.38
N ARG A 157 23.26 -10.77 -9.82
CA ARG A 157 23.45 -11.25 -11.20
C ARG A 157 22.12 -11.52 -11.87
N PRO A 158 21.55 -10.54 -12.60
CA PRO A 158 20.30 -10.72 -13.32
C PRO A 158 20.34 -11.98 -14.20
N GLY A 159 19.26 -12.76 -14.19
CA GLY A 159 19.15 -14.03 -14.93
C GLY A 159 19.68 -15.28 -14.21
N SER A 160 20.50 -15.14 -13.17
CA SER A 160 21.01 -16.28 -12.39
C SER A 160 19.98 -16.85 -11.40
N ARG A 161 20.08 -18.12 -10.97
CA ARG A 161 19.10 -18.67 -10.01
C ARG A 161 19.10 -17.87 -8.70
N GLY A 162 17.93 -17.39 -8.26
CA GLY A 162 17.74 -16.67 -6.99
C GLY A 162 17.98 -15.16 -7.05
N TRP A 163 18.33 -14.61 -8.22
CA TRP A 163 18.69 -13.19 -8.36
C TRP A 163 17.61 -12.20 -7.92
N ARG A 164 16.31 -12.54 -8.11
CA ARG A 164 15.19 -11.69 -7.69
C ARG A 164 15.09 -11.57 -6.17
N SER A 165 15.30 -12.66 -5.45
CA SER A 165 15.32 -12.62 -3.97
C SER A 165 16.52 -11.84 -3.45
N ALA A 166 17.68 -11.91 -4.12
CA ALA A 166 18.83 -11.08 -3.79
C ALA A 166 18.55 -9.59 -4.06
N GLN A 167 17.88 -9.27 -5.17
CA GLN A 167 17.45 -7.92 -5.52
C GLN A 167 16.46 -7.34 -4.50
N GLU A 168 15.44 -8.12 -4.12
CA GLU A 168 14.46 -7.74 -3.09
C GLU A 168 15.15 -7.49 -1.75
N GLN A 169 16.04 -8.39 -1.33
CA GLN A 169 16.77 -8.25 -0.07
C GLN A 169 17.67 -6.99 -0.07
N PHE A 170 18.40 -6.76 -1.16
CA PHE A 170 19.24 -5.57 -1.30
C PHE A 170 18.41 -4.29 -1.24
N ALA A 171 17.32 -4.22 -2.03
CA ALA A 171 16.44 -3.06 -2.06
C ALA A 171 15.82 -2.80 -0.68
N ARG A 172 15.39 -3.85 0.02
CA ARG A 172 14.84 -3.74 1.38
C ARG A 172 15.86 -3.18 2.36
N THR A 173 17.09 -3.69 2.36
CA THR A 173 18.17 -3.20 3.24
C THR A 173 18.53 -1.76 2.91
N PHE A 174 18.68 -1.41 1.63
CA PHE A 174 19.02 -0.06 1.19
C PHE A 174 17.95 0.98 1.56
N LEU A 175 16.68 0.63 1.41
CA LEU A 175 15.55 1.53 1.74
C LEU A 175 15.36 1.72 3.24
N ALA A 176 15.64 0.68 4.04
CA ALA A 176 15.53 0.71 5.49
C ALA A 176 16.76 1.31 6.20
N GLN A 177 17.87 1.53 5.48
CA GLN A 177 19.08 2.10 6.06
C GLN A 177 18.83 3.57 6.48
N PRO A 178 19.07 3.92 7.75
CA PRO A 178 18.93 5.29 8.22
C PRO A 178 20.06 6.18 7.68
N ASP A 179 19.72 7.45 7.42
CA ASP A 179 20.69 8.52 7.15
C ASP A 179 21.32 9.06 8.45
N ASP A 180 22.15 10.11 8.33
CA ASP A 180 22.80 10.78 9.46
C ASP A 180 21.81 11.40 10.46
N GLN A 181 20.54 11.58 10.06
CA GLN A 181 19.45 12.07 10.91
C GLN A 181 18.64 10.92 11.52
N GLY A 182 19.06 9.67 11.31
CA GLY A 182 18.37 8.48 11.81
C GLY A 182 17.12 8.10 11.00
N ARG A 183 16.87 8.72 9.84
CA ARG A 183 15.66 8.47 9.04
C ARG A 183 15.98 7.65 7.80
N SER A 184 15.19 6.61 7.56
CA SER A 184 15.32 5.78 6.37
C SER A 184 14.56 6.38 5.18
N ARG A 185 14.80 5.86 3.98
CA ARG A 185 14.00 6.23 2.79
C ARG A 185 12.56 5.75 2.94
N LEU A 186 12.34 4.60 3.60
CA LEU A 186 10.99 4.12 3.92
C LEU A 186 10.23 5.10 4.82
N ASP A 187 10.89 5.70 5.81
CA ASP A 187 10.25 6.65 6.72
C ASP A 187 9.81 7.92 5.97
N ARG A 188 10.63 8.40 5.03
CA ARG A 188 10.27 9.55 4.18
C ARG A 188 9.09 9.24 3.26
N ILE A 189 9.05 8.05 2.65
CA ILE A 189 7.91 7.61 1.82
C ILE A 189 6.64 7.52 2.67
N ARG A 190 6.72 6.91 3.86
CA ARG A 190 5.58 6.78 4.78
C ARG A 190 5.06 8.16 5.19
N GLU A 191 5.96 9.07 5.56
CA GLU A 191 5.61 10.44 5.91
C GLU A 191 4.89 11.16 4.75
N GLU A 192 5.43 11.07 3.53
CA GLU A 192 4.80 11.66 2.34
C GLU A 192 3.41 11.07 2.07
N ARG A 193 3.28 9.74 2.10
CA ARG A 193 2.00 9.06 1.85
C ARG A 193 0.94 9.42 2.90
N VAL A 194 1.31 9.45 4.18
CA VAL A 194 0.37 9.85 5.26
C VAL A 194 -0.06 11.30 5.09
N ARG A 195 0.85 12.22 4.79
CA ARG A 195 0.51 13.63 4.52
C ARG A 195 -0.45 13.75 3.34
N ASN A 196 -0.16 13.06 2.23
CA ASN A 196 -1.03 13.06 1.05
C ASN A 196 -2.41 12.44 1.33
N TRP A 197 -2.46 11.37 2.13
CA TRP A 197 -3.70 10.72 2.56
C TRP A 197 -4.57 11.67 3.40
N LEU A 198 -3.96 12.39 4.36
CA LEU A 198 -4.64 13.39 5.20
C LEU A 198 -5.12 14.61 4.41
N SER A 199 -4.39 15.01 3.36
CA SER A 199 -4.72 16.13 2.48
C SER A 199 -5.54 15.72 1.24
N SER A 200 -6.04 14.49 1.18
CA SER A 200 -6.70 13.95 0.00
C SER A 200 -8.01 14.69 -0.32
N PRO A 201 -8.15 15.33 -1.50
CA PRO A 201 -9.36 16.07 -1.85
C PRO A 201 -10.61 15.21 -1.98
N SER A 202 -10.45 13.92 -2.31
CA SER A 202 -11.57 12.97 -2.43
C SER A 202 -12.08 12.47 -1.09
N GLN A 203 -11.33 12.67 -0.01
CA GLN A 203 -11.68 12.23 1.35
C GLN A 203 -11.36 13.34 2.36
N PRO A 204 -12.08 14.48 2.27
CA PRO A 204 -11.70 15.70 2.96
C PRO A 204 -11.87 15.63 4.49
N HIS A 205 -12.63 14.67 5.02
CA HIS A 205 -12.75 14.42 6.46
C HIS A 205 -11.41 14.06 7.11
N ARG A 206 -10.48 13.50 6.34
CA ARG A 206 -9.15 13.11 6.83
C ARG A 206 -8.33 14.28 7.32
N HIS A 207 -8.60 15.50 6.84
CA HIS A 207 -7.91 16.70 7.31
C HIS A 207 -8.05 16.91 8.82
N ARG A 208 -9.17 16.48 9.42
CA ARG A 208 -9.40 16.57 10.88
C ARG A 208 -8.43 15.70 11.69
N PHE A 209 -7.77 14.72 11.08
CA PHE A 209 -6.83 13.83 11.76
C PHE A 209 -5.38 14.34 11.72
N TRP A 210 -5.12 15.56 11.23
CA TRP A 210 -3.79 16.15 11.23
C TRP A 210 -3.09 16.16 12.60
N PRO A 211 -3.78 16.36 13.75
CA PRO A 211 -3.16 16.23 15.08
C PRO A 211 -2.59 14.83 15.38
N LEU A 212 -3.02 13.80 14.64
CA LEU A 212 -2.53 12.42 14.77
C LEU A 212 -1.36 12.11 13.84
N LEU A 213 -0.86 13.07 13.04
CA LEU A 213 0.15 12.85 11.99
C LEU A 213 1.33 11.98 12.46
N GLY A 214 1.97 12.31 13.58
CA GLY A 214 3.11 11.54 14.09
C GLY A 214 2.75 10.09 14.45
N GLN A 215 1.56 9.87 15.02
CA GLN A 215 1.07 8.53 15.36
C GLN A 215 0.72 7.72 14.10
N LEU A 216 0.15 8.38 13.09
CA LEU A 216 -0.20 7.74 11.81
C LEU A 216 1.04 7.38 10.98
N ILE A 217 2.10 8.20 11.03
CA ILE A 217 3.38 7.90 10.36
C ILE A 217 4.02 6.65 10.97
N ASN A 218 4.09 6.59 12.30
CA ASN A 218 4.72 5.47 13.01
C ASN A 218 3.85 4.20 12.97
N GLY A 219 2.53 4.37 12.92
CA GLY A 219 1.58 3.28 13.13
C GLY A 219 1.68 2.73 14.55
N ALA A 220 1.27 1.48 14.71
CA ALA A 220 1.42 0.74 15.96
C ALA A 220 1.85 -0.70 15.66
N GLU A 221 2.73 -1.23 16.51
CA GLU A 221 3.01 -2.66 16.53
C GLU A 221 1.86 -3.41 17.24
N PRO A 222 1.64 -4.70 16.91
CA PRO A 222 0.71 -5.52 17.67
C PRO A 222 1.11 -5.50 19.15
N PRO A 223 0.19 -5.17 20.07
CA PRO A 223 0.50 -5.14 21.50
C PRO A 223 0.76 -6.57 22.03
N TYR A 224 1.40 -6.68 23.19
CA TYR A 224 1.74 -7.98 23.79
C TYR A 224 0.52 -8.88 24.06
N ASP A 225 -0.66 -8.28 24.24
CA ASP A 225 -1.94 -8.95 24.48
C ASP A 225 -2.75 -9.15 23.18
N ALA A 226 -2.16 -8.91 22.00
CA ALA A 226 -2.83 -9.08 20.70
C ALA A 226 -3.44 -10.48 20.54
N ALA A 227 -2.76 -11.52 21.03
CA ALA A 227 -3.28 -12.89 20.99
C ALA A 227 -4.57 -13.06 21.82
N ALA A 228 -4.66 -12.40 22.98
CA ALA A 228 -5.84 -12.44 23.82
C ALA A 228 -7.01 -11.66 23.18
N ALA A 229 -6.73 -10.47 22.65
CA ALA A 229 -7.74 -9.66 21.95
C ALA A 229 -8.28 -10.36 20.68
N LEU A 230 -7.41 -11.05 19.94
CA LEU A 230 -7.77 -11.80 18.74
C LEU A 230 -8.28 -13.22 19.03
N ALA A 231 -8.38 -13.64 20.29
CA ALA A 231 -8.81 -14.99 20.64
C ALA A 231 -10.15 -15.39 19.98
N PRO A 232 -11.20 -14.56 19.93
CA PRO A 232 -12.43 -14.91 19.22
C PRO A 232 -12.24 -15.20 17.73
N LEU A 233 -11.34 -14.45 17.08
CA LEU A 233 -11.03 -14.60 15.66
C LEU A 233 -10.18 -15.87 15.42
N GLN A 234 -9.20 -16.11 16.29
CA GLN A 234 -8.36 -17.31 16.27
C GLN A 234 -9.20 -18.58 16.44
N ARG A 235 -10.11 -18.62 17.43
CA ARG A 235 -10.96 -19.78 17.66
C ARG A 235 -11.86 -20.11 16.47
N LEU A 236 -12.37 -19.08 15.78
CA LEU A 236 -13.14 -19.31 14.55
C LEU A 236 -12.27 -19.85 13.40
N LEU A 237 -10.97 -19.50 13.35
CA LEU A 237 -10.01 -20.09 12.42
C LEU A 237 -9.68 -21.54 12.78
N ASP A 238 -9.53 -21.87 14.07
CA ASP A 238 -9.33 -23.26 14.55
C ASP A 238 -10.47 -24.16 14.05
N TYR A 239 -11.73 -23.76 14.29
CA TYR A 239 -12.90 -24.48 13.78
C TYR A 239 -12.92 -24.58 12.24
N ALA A 240 -12.41 -23.56 11.54
CA ALA A 240 -12.36 -23.56 10.08
C ALA A 240 -11.23 -24.43 9.51
N ASP A 241 -10.20 -24.78 10.30
CA ASP A 241 -9.17 -25.73 9.90
C ASP A 241 -9.74 -27.15 9.84
N ASP A 242 -10.55 -27.53 10.83
CA ASP A 242 -11.34 -28.77 10.83
C ASP A 242 -12.49 -28.78 9.81
N GLY A 243 -12.97 -27.58 9.47
CA GLY A 243 -14.01 -27.35 8.48
C GLY A 243 -15.42 -27.30 9.09
N ILE A 244 -15.89 -26.08 9.36
CA ILE A 244 -17.16 -25.81 10.03
C ILE A 244 -18.34 -26.25 9.16
N SER A 245 -19.22 -27.09 9.68
CA SER A 245 -20.50 -27.40 9.03
C SER A 245 -21.38 -26.14 8.89
N MET A 246 -21.95 -25.96 7.70
CA MET A 246 -22.86 -24.86 7.40
C MET A 246 -24.30 -25.37 7.25
N THR A 247 -25.26 -24.51 7.61
CA THR A 247 -26.68 -24.70 7.31
C THR A 247 -26.92 -24.64 5.80
N GLN A 248 -28.12 -25.02 5.34
CA GLN A 248 -28.46 -25.00 3.92
C GLN A 248 -28.37 -23.59 3.31
N ILE A 249 -28.72 -22.58 4.10
CA ILE A 249 -28.71 -21.15 3.73
C ILE A 249 -27.30 -20.55 3.86
N GLY A 250 -26.35 -21.29 4.47
CA GLY A 250 -24.95 -20.90 4.54
C GLY A 250 -24.54 -20.18 5.83
N TYR A 251 -25.30 -20.36 6.91
CA TYR A 251 -24.88 -19.92 8.25
C TYR A 251 -24.02 -20.98 8.93
N ILE A 252 -23.20 -20.56 9.90
CA ILE A 252 -22.46 -21.46 10.79
C ILE A 252 -23.43 -22.36 11.56
N SER A 253 -23.05 -23.63 11.78
CA SER A 253 -23.92 -24.58 12.50
C SER A 253 -24.25 -24.10 13.92
N PRO A 254 -25.49 -24.26 14.40
CA PRO A 254 -25.89 -23.84 15.74
C PRO A 254 -25.05 -24.44 16.88
N THR A 255 -24.43 -25.60 16.67
CA THR A 255 -23.52 -26.22 17.63
C THR A 255 -22.30 -25.32 17.90
N VAL A 256 -21.56 -24.97 16.84
CA VAL A 256 -20.40 -24.08 16.93
C VAL A 256 -20.79 -22.69 17.43
N VAL A 257 -21.97 -22.18 17.05
CA VAL A 257 -22.49 -20.91 17.56
C VAL A 257 -22.61 -20.95 19.09
N ARG A 258 -23.21 -22.01 19.65
CA ARG A 258 -23.41 -22.15 21.10
C ARG A 258 -22.10 -22.36 21.85
N GLU A 259 -21.17 -23.14 21.28
CA GLU A 259 -19.83 -23.35 21.85
C GLU A 259 -19.06 -22.03 21.97
N LEU A 260 -19.02 -21.22 20.91
CA LEU A 260 -18.37 -19.91 20.95
C LEU A 260 -19.05 -18.95 21.93
N CYS A 261 -20.39 -18.94 22.00
CA CYS A 261 -21.10 -18.11 22.97
C CYS A 261 -20.80 -18.50 24.42
N ALA A 262 -20.70 -19.81 24.70
CA ALA A 262 -20.36 -20.31 26.02
C ALA A 262 -18.89 -20.00 26.37
N GLU A 263 -17.97 -20.18 25.42
CA GLU A 263 -16.53 -19.93 25.59
C GLU A 263 -16.22 -18.46 25.89
N PHE A 264 -16.85 -17.53 25.15
CA PHE A 264 -16.59 -16.09 25.27
C PHE A 264 -17.62 -15.34 26.12
N GLY A 265 -18.61 -16.04 26.69
CA GLY A 265 -19.64 -15.44 27.54
C GLY A 265 -20.52 -14.41 26.82
N TRP A 266 -20.78 -14.58 25.52
CA TRP A 266 -21.59 -13.65 24.74
C TRP A 266 -23.07 -13.74 25.12
N SER A 267 -23.68 -12.60 25.42
CA SER A 267 -25.12 -12.50 25.63
C SER A 267 -25.87 -12.60 24.31
N THR A 268 -26.84 -13.51 24.23
CA THR A 268 -27.67 -13.73 23.03
C THR A 268 -29.15 -13.59 23.35
N SER A 269 -29.93 -13.17 22.36
CA SER A 269 -31.39 -13.21 22.42
C SER A 269 -31.91 -13.80 21.10
N PRO A 270 -32.52 -15.00 21.11
CA PRO A 270 -32.83 -15.85 22.27
C PRO A 270 -31.58 -16.49 22.93
N SER A 271 -31.74 -16.98 24.17
CA SER A 271 -30.73 -17.78 24.87
C SER A 271 -31.31 -19.17 25.21
N PRO A 272 -30.74 -20.29 24.69
CA PRO A 272 -29.57 -20.35 23.82
C PRO A 272 -29.85 -19.86 22.39
N PRO A 273 -28.82 -19.40 21.65
CA PRO A 273 -28.98 -18.98 20.25
C PRO A 273 -29.42 -20.16 19.37
N ARG A 274 -30.25 -19.86 18.38
CA ARG A 274 -30.79 -20.83 17.41
C ARG A 274 -29.97 -20.85 16.12
N SER A 275 -29.34 -19.74 15.77
CA SER A 275 -28.51 -19.61 14.58
C SER A 275 -27.47 -18.49 14.71
N GLU A 276 -26.59 -18.38 13.71
CA GLU A 276 -25.58 -17.31 13.62
C GLU A 276 -26.22 -15.91 13.67
N THR A 277 -27.44 -15.73 13.16
CA THR A 277 -28.12 -14.41 13.17
C THR A 277 -28.56 -13.95 14.55
N ASP A 278 -28.54 -14.82 15.56
CA ASP A 278 -28.84 -14.46 16.94
C ASP A 278 -27.61 -13.94 17.69
N VAL A 279 -26.44 -13.94 17.03
CA VAL A 279 -25.12 -13.63 17.63
C VAL A 279 -24.36 -12.65 16.73
N MET A 280 -24.57 -11.35 16.97
CA MET A 280 -23.96 -10.29 16.16
C MET A 280 -22.43 -10.31 16.18
N GLN A 281 -21.82 -10.71 17.30
CA GLN A 281 -20.37 -10.90 17.45
C GLN A 281 -19.84 -11.88 16.40
N LEU A 282 -20.51 -13.02 16.24
CA LEU A 282 -20.11 -14.05 15.29
C LEU A 282 -20.30 -13.60 13.83
N LEU A 283 -21.39 -12.88 13.54
CA LEU A 283 -21.59 -12.29 12.21
C LEU A 283 -20.47 -11.31 11.86
N ALA A 284 -20.07 -10.44 12.80
CA ALA A 284 -18.99 -9.49 12.61
C ALA A 284 -17.65 -10.18 12.34
N LEU A 285 -17.31 -11.20 13.14
CA LEU A 285 -16.08 -12.00 12.97
C LEU A 285 -16.07 -12.76 11.64
N ASN A 286 -17.17 -13.44 11.28
CA ASN A 286 -17.27 -14.18 10.02
C ASN A 286 -17.19 -13.23 8.81
N LYS A 287 -17.82 -12.06 8.88
CA LYS A 287 -17.71 -11.01 7.85
C LYS A 287 -16.26 -10.54 7.69
N LEU A 288 -15.55 -10.31 8.80
CA LEU A 288 -14.15 -9.93 8.79
C LEU A 288 -13.25 -11.02 8.18
N LEU A 289 -13.40 -12.29 8.60
CA LEU A 289 -12.66 -13.42 8.04
C LEU A 289 -12.85 -13.59 6.52
N ARG A 290 -14.07 -13.36 6.03
CA ARG A 290 -14.38 -13.40 4.60
C ARG A 290 -13.74 -12.26 3.85
N ARG A 291 -13.75 -11.05 4.40
CA ARG A 291 -13.11 -9.88 3.81
C ARG A 291 -11.59 -10.04 3.73
N MET A 292 -10.98 -10.58 4.77
CA MET A 292 -9.56 -11.00 4.77
C MET A 292 -9.25 -12.15 3.79
N ARG A 293 -10.28 -12.76 3.19
CA ARG A 293 -10.19 -13.98 2.36
C ARG A 293 -9.52 -15.14 3.11
N ALA A 294 -9.65 -15.17 4.44
CA ALA A 294 -9.09 -16.20 5.30
C ALA A 294 -9.88 -17.51 5.19
N VAL A 295 -11.20 -17.41 5.01
CA VAL A 295 -12.11 -18.54 4.87
C VAL A 295 -12.82 -18.54 3.52
N ARG A 296 -13.24 -19.72 3.07
CA ARG A 296 -14.12 -19.87 1.90
C ARG A 296 -15.16 -20.95 2.14
N ARG A 297 -16.25 -20.89 1.39
CA ARG A 297 -17.23 -21.98 1.34
C ARG A 297 -16.73 -23.09 0.41
N SER A 298 -16.79 -24.32 0.88
CA SER A 298 -16.53 -25.54 0.13
C SER A 298 -17.69 -26.51 0.36
N GLY A 299 -18.62 -26.58 -0.59
CA GLY A 299 -19.88 -27.31 -0.41
C GLY A 299 -20.69 -26.75 0.76
N ARG A 300 -20.96 -27.58 1.76
CA ARG A 300 -21.65 -27.22 3.02
C ARG A 300 -20.67 -27.00 4.19
N ARG A 301 -19.42 -26.65 3.90
CA ARG A 301 -18.40 -26.35 4.92
C ARG A 301 -17.76 -25.00 4.71
N LEU A 302 -17.39 -24.34 5.81
CA LEU A 302 -16.50 -23.19 5.84
C LEU A 302 -15.10 -23.70 6.16
N VAL A 303 -14.13 -23.44 5.28
CA VAL A 303 -12.77 -23.99 5.38
C VAL A 303 -11.72 -22.89 5.22
N LEU A 304 -10.52 -23.10 5.78
CA LEU A 304 -9.39 -22.20 5.59
C LEU A 304 -8.91 -22.16 4.12
N THR A 305 -8.63 -20.96 3.65
CA THR A 305 -7.85 -20.74 2.43
C THR A 305 -6.35 -20.91 2.71
N ARG A 306 -5.51 -20.83 1.66
CA ARG A 306 -4.05 -20.77 1.85
C ARG A 306 -3.63 -19.53 2.64
N ARG A 307 -4.33 -18.40 2.45
CA ARG A 307 -4.11 -17.19 3.25
C ARG A 307 -4.59 -17.42 4.69
N GLY A 308 -5.76 -18.03 4.88
CA GLY A 308 -6.29 -18.40 6.19
C GLY A 308 -5.30 -19.19 7.04
N ARG A 309 -4.71 -20.25 6.48
CA ARG A 309 -3.68 -21.04 7.20
C ARG A 309 -2.47 -20.21 7.63
N ARG A 310 -1.97 -19.33 6.76
CA ARG A 310 -0.85 -18.43 7.13
C ARG A 310 -1.23 -17.47 8.26
N LEU A 311 -2.45 -16.92 8.24
CA LEU A 311 -2.91 -16.01 9.29
C LEU A 311 -3.17 -16.76 10.60
N HIS A 312 -3.64 -18.01 10.52
CA HIS A 312 -3.85 -18.88 11.66
C HIS A 312 -2.54 -19.19 12.41
N ASP A 313 -1.42 -19.28 11.70
CA ASP A 313 -0.10 -19.63 12.27
C ASP A 313 0.72 -18.40 12.73
N ASP A 314 0.24 -17.17 12.50
CA ASP A 314 0.96 -15.93 12.79
C ASP A 314 0.02 -14.82 13.30
N THR A 315 0.05 -14.59 14.62
CA THR A 315 -0.78 -13.58 15.30
C THR A 315 -0.52 -12.15 14.80
N ALA A 316 0.73 -11.81 14.48
CA ALA A 316 1.07 -10.47 13.97
C ALA A 316 0.51 -10.28 12.55
N ALA A 317 0.56 -11.31 11.72
CA ALA A 317 -0.08 -11.31 10.41
C ALA A 317 -1.61 -11.23 10.52
N LEU A 318 -2.23 -11.96 11.47
CA LEU A 318 -3.67 -11.89 11.73
C LEU A 318 -4.10 -10.49 12.18
N TRP A 319 -3.35 -9.87 13.08
CA TRP A 319 -3.58 -8.49 13.54
C TRP A 319 -3.58 -7.50 12.38
N ARG A 320 -2.52 -7.50 11.56
CA ARG A 320 -2.42 -6.60 10.40
C ARG A 320 -3.53 -6.86 9.39
N ALA A 321 -3.86 -8.12 9.10
CA ALA A 321 -4.93 -8.47 8.17
C ALA A 321 -6.31 -8.02 8.67
N ALA A 322 -6.57 -8.13 9.98
CA ALA A 322 -7.81 -7.65 10.59
C ALA A 322 -7.92 -6.12 10.53
N ALA A 323 -6.83 -5.41 10.82
CA ALA A 323 -6.73 -3.95 10.74
C ALA A 323 -6.88 -3.42 9.31
N GLU A 324 -6.33 -4.11 8.31
CA GLU A 324 -6.54 -3.80 6.89
C GLU A 324 -8.02 -4.02 6.51
N ALA A 325 -8.57 -5.18 6.87
CA ALA A 325 -9.93 -5.56 6.48
C ALA A 325 -11.01 -4.69 7.14
N VAL A 326 -10.79 -4.11 8.32
CA VAL A 326 -11.83 -3.25 8.91
C VAL A 326 -12.11 -1.99 8.07
N LEU A 327 -11.12 -1.50 7.30
CA LEU A 327 -11.24 -0.35 6.39
C LEU A 327 -11.49 -0.72 4.91
N ASP A 328 -11.40 -2.00 4.54
CA ASP A 328 -11.72 -2.49 3.19
C ASP A 328 -13.25 -2.57 2.97
N THR A 329 -13.85 -1.40 2.72
CA THR A 329 -15.29 -1.20 2.53
C THR A 329 -15.58 -0.30 1.32
N ASP A 330 -16.85 -0.03 1.06
CA ASP A 330 -17.23 1.02 0.11
C ASP A 330 -16.83 2.41 0.60
N GLY A 331 -16.97 3.43 -0.26
CA GLY A 331 -16.52 4.79 0.03
C GLY A 331 -17.13 5.40 1.29
N LEU A 332 -18.41 5.11 1.58
CA LEU A 332 -19.09 5.57 2.79
C LEU A 332 -18.66 4.77 4.03
N GLY A 333 -18.60 3.43 3.93
CA GLY A 333 -18.12 2.57 5.00
C GLY A 333 -16.71 2.92 5.46
N GLN A 334 -15.83 3.27 4.50
CA GLN A 334 -14.45 3.60 4.78
C GLN A 334 -14.37 4.95 5.48
N ALA A 335 -15.02 5.97 4.92
CA ALA A 335 -15.06 7.30 5.52
C ALA A 335 -15.68 7.29 6.93
N THR A 336 -16.74 6.50 7.14
CA THR A 336 -17.40 6.33 8.44
C THR A 336 -16.46 5.68 9.45
N THR A 337 -15.77 4.61 9.06
CA THR A 337 -14.87 3.86 9.95
C THR A 337 -13.59 4.65 10.26
N GLU A 338 -13.02 5.35 9.27
CA GLU A 338 -11.89 6.28 9.48
C GLU A 338 -12.28 7.40 10.44
N THR A 339 -13.48 7.97 10.29
CA THR A 339 -13.97 9.04 11.18
C THR A 339 -14.21 8.53 12.59
N LEU A 340 -14.81 7.34 12.73
CA LEU A 340 -14.96 6.67 14.01
C LEU A 340 -13.60 6.49 14.72
N PHE A 341 -12.59 5.94 14.02
CA PHE A 341 -11.26 5.77 14.60
C PHE A 341 -10.58 7.09 14.93
N GLY A 342 -10.65 8.09 14.05
CA GLY A 342 -10.07 9.41 14.29
C GLY A 342 -10.66 10.10 15.52
N LEU A 343 -11.99 10.09 15.66
CA LEU A 343 -12.67 10.64 16.83
C LEU A 343 -12.28 9.90 18.12
N LEU A 344 -12.31 8.56 18.10
CA LEU A 344 -11.96 7.75 19.26
C LEU A 344 -10.48 7.88 19.67
N LEU A 345 -9.56 8.05 18.71
CA LEU A 345 -8.14 8.28 18.98
C LEU A 345 -7.88 9.67 19.57
N ALA A 346 -8.62 10.69 19.12
CA ALA A 346 -8.54 12.07 19.59
C ALA A 346 -9.13 12.27 20.99
N ARG A 347 -10.06 11.40 21.44
CA ARG A 347 -10.57 11.40 22.81
C ARG A 347 -9.43 11.05 23.78
N SER A 348 -8.92 12.06 24.49
CA SER A 348 -7.90 11.88 25.53
C SER A 348 -8.47 11.17 26.77
N PRO A 349 -7.68 10.37 27.52
CA PRO A 349 -8.08 9.88 28.83
C PRO A 349 -8.14 11.06 29.81
N ARG A 350 -9.29 11.73 29.91
CA ARG A 350 -9.50 12.78 30.92
C ARG A 350 -9.59 12.14 32.31
N SER A 351 -8.93 12.77 33.27
CA SER A 351 -9.07 12.48 34.71
C SER A 351 -10.54 12.44 35.08
N THR A 352 -10.93 11.41 35.83
CA THR A 352 -12.25 11.17 36.41
C THR A 352 -12.63 12.29 37.40
N GLY A 353 -13.02 13.45 36.88
CA GLY A 353 -13.65 14.52 37.64
C GLY A 353 -15.17 14.38 37.59
N SER A 354 -15.82 14.45 38.76
CA SER A 354 -17.26 14.24 39.01
C SER A 354 -18.22 15.24 38.33
N HIS A 355 -17.79 15.97 37.30
CA HIS A 355 -18.58 17.01 36.62
C HIS A 355 -18.65 16.89 35.09
N ALA A 356 -18.20 15.77 34.51
CA ALA A 356 -18.57 15.44 33.14
C ALA A 356 -20.00 14.90 33.15
N ARG A 357 -20.99 15.79 32.99
CA ARG A 357 -22.33 15.35 32.58
C ARG A 357 -22.19 14.58 31.27
N ALA A 358 -22.82 13.41 31.22
CA ALA A 358 -22.97 12.61 30.03
C ALA A 358 -23.76 13.41 28.98
N ASP A 359 -23.06 14.20 28.18
CA ASP A 359 -23.62 14.72 26.94
C ASP A 359 -23.60 13.55 25.95
N ASP A 360 -24.79 12.99 25.79
CA ASP A 360 -25.19 11.87 24.94
C ASP A 360 -25.01 12.23 23.45
N LEU A 361 -23.77 12.42 23.02
CA LEU A 361 -23.45 12.62 21.62
C LEU A 361 -23.62 11.28 20.91
N ASP A 362 -24.70 11.16 20.12
CA ASP A 362 -24.85 10.10 19.14
C ASP A 362 -23.62 10.13 18.21
N LEU A 363 -22.69 9.21 18.45
CA LEU A 363 -21.44 9.10 17.69
C LEU A 363 -21.71 8.96 16.19
N ALA A 364 -22.85 8.38 15.80
CA ALA A 364 -23.24 8.32 14.40
C ALA A 364 -23.60 9.71 13.84
N GLU A 365 -24.25 10.56 14.63
CA GLU A 365 -24.54 11.95 14.24
C GLU A 365 -23.27 12.80 14.22
N GLU A 366 -22.39 12.67 15.22
CA GLU A 366 -21.08 13.36 15.23
C GLU A 366 -20.25 13.00 13.98
N ILE A 367 -20.27 11.73 13.56
CA ILE A 367 -19.63 11.28 12.32
C ILE A 367 -20.33 11.87 11.09
N ARG A 368 -21.66 11.86 11.03
CA ARG A 368 -22.43 12.44 9.91
C ARG A 368 -22.13 13.92 9.72
N GLU A 369 -22.16 14.70 10.80
CA GLU A 369 -21.83 16.12 10.81
C GLU A 369 -20.38 16.32 10.38
N THR A 370 -19.45 15.53 10.92
CA THR A 370 -18.03 15.60 10.53
C THR A 370 -17.82 15.35 9.04
N LEU A 371 -18.50 14.34 8.47
CA LEU A 371 -18.43 14.05 7.04
C LEU A 371 -19.03 15.19 6.20
N ALA A 372 -20.19 15.70 6.59
CA ALA A 372 -20.86 16.79 5.88
C ALA A 372 -20.08 18.12 5.93
N ASP A 373 -19.60 18.52 7.12
CA ASP A 373 -18.77 19.71 7.32
C ASP A 373 -17.48 19.68 6.50
N SER A 374 -16.92 18.48 6.35
CA SER A 374 -15.70 18.28 5.59
C SER A 374 -15.96 18.30 4.08
N GLY A 375 -17.22 18.28 3.63
CA GLY A 375 -17.58 18.26 2.21
C GLY A 375 -17.53 16.86 1.58
N TRP A 376 -17.67 15.80 2.39
CA TRP A 376 -17.76 14.44 1.88
C TRP A 376 -18.94 14.30 0.91
N GLY A 377 -18.75 13.57 -0.19
CA GLY A 377 -19.74 13.42 -1.27
C GLY A 377 -19.62 14.46 -2.40
N GLY A 378 -18.83 15.52 -2.24
CA GLY A 378 -18.44 16.45 -3.32
C GLY A 378 -19.55 17.35 -3.89
N GLU A 379 -20.79 17.18 -3.45
CA GLU A 379 -21.92 18.06 -3.79
C GLU A 379 -21.83 19.38 -3.00
N LYS A 380 -22.29 20.50 -3.59
CA LYS A 380 -22.41 21.79 -2.90
C LYS A 380 -23.87 22.26 -2.93
N PRO A 381 -24.56 22.38 -1.78
CA PRO A 381 -24.08 22.02 -0.42
C PRO A 381 -23.88 20.51 -0.26
N ALA A 382 -22.97 20.12 0.64
CA ALA A 382 -22.69 18.70 0.91
C ALA A 382 -23.95 18.03 1.43
N LYS A 383 -24.42 17.00 0.73
CA LYS A 383 -25.56 16.22 1.17
C LYS A 383 -25.14 15.37 2.36
N LEU A 384 -25.86 15.50 3.48
CA LEU A 384 -25.63 14.62 4.63
C LEU A 384 -25.83 13.16 4.18
N PRO A 385 -24.91 12.24 4.53
CA PRO A 385 -25.12 10.81 4.34
C PRO A 385 -26.45 10.36 4.94
N GLU A 386 -27.01 9.23 4.51
CA GLU A 386 -28.27 8.75 5.10
C GLU A 386 -28.06 8.27 6.55
N SER A 387 -28.91 8.74 7.48
CA SER A 387 -28.72 8.50 8.93
C SER A 387 -28.68 7.02 9.28
N HIS A 388 -29.63 6.26 8.74
CA HIS A 388 -29.72 4.83 8.98
C HIS A 388 -28.48 4.05 8.46
N GLN A 389 -27.85 4.50 7.37
CA GLN A 389 -26.67 3.85 6.81
C GLN A 389 -25.46 4.06 7.71
N VAL A 390 -25.19 5.30 8.12
CA VAL A 390 -24.07 5.62 9.03
C VAL A 390 -24.27 4.93 10.38
N HIS A 391 -25.47 4.98 10.94
CA HIS A 391 -25.78 4.32 12.21
C HIS A 391 -25.56 2.80 12.13
N SER A 392 -26.00 2.15 11.05
CA SER A 392 -25.77 0.72 10.81
C SER A 392 -24.27 0.36 10.71
N LEU A 393 -23.49 1.20 10.03
CA LEU A 393 -22.04 1.05 9.92
C LEU A 393 -21.33 1.22 11.27
N VAL A 394 -21.67 2.28 12.00
CA VAL A 394 -21.12 2.57 13.35
C VAL A 394 -21.44 1.43 14.31
N ILE A 395 -22.67 0.93 14.31
CA ILE A 395 -23.05 -0.26 15.07
C ILE A 395 -22.15 -1.43 14.68
N THR A 396 -22.11 -1.81 13.39
CA THR A 396 -21.37 -2.99 12.95
C THR A 396 -19.90 -2.95 13.35
N THR A 397 -19.25 -1.80 13.17
CA THR A 397 -17.85 -1.61 13.55
C THR A 397 -17.68 -1.62 15.06
N THR A 398 -18.55 -0.94 15.81
CA THR A 398 -18.48 -0.91 17.28
C THR A 398 -18.64 -2.30 17.88
N TRP A 399 -19.60 -3.10 17.38
CA TRP A 399 -19.78 -4.49 17.81
C TRP A 399 -18.53 -5.33 17.56
N LEU A 400 -17.84 -5.14 16.44
CA LEU A 400 -16.56 -5.81 16.18
C LEU A 400 -15.50 -5.39 17.22
N LEU A 401 -15.38 -4.09 17.51
CA LEU A 401 -14.43 -3.58 18.50
C LEU A 401 -14.74 -4.11 19.91
N GLU A 402 -16.01 -4.12 20.32
CA GLU A 402 -16.46 -4.69 21.59
C GLU A 402 -16.18 -6.19 21.67
N THR A 403 -16.43 -6.93 20.59
CA THR A 403 -16.16 -8.38 20.50
C THR A 403 -14.67 -8.69 20.71
N LEU A 404 -13.78 -7.81 20.23
CA LEU A 404 -12.34 -7.96 20.35
C LEU A 404 -11.75 -7.27 21.60
N GLY A 405 -12.58 -6.67 22.46
CA GLY A 405 -12.12 -5.96 23.66
C GLY A 405 -11.35 -4.67 23.37
N PHE A 406 -11.61 -4.03 22.23
CA PHE A 406 -10.94 -2.80 21.79
C PHE A 406 -11.59 -1.52 22.33
N VAL A 407 -12.78 -1.62 22.92
CA VAL A 407 -13.49 -0.47 23.50
C VAL A 407 -13.93 -0.82 24.92
N ASP A 408 -13.66 0.11 25.85
CA ASP A 408 -14.23 0.12 27.19
C ASP A 408 -15.60 0.82 27.17
N GLY A 409 -16.63 0.11 27.67
CA GLY A 409 -18.00 0.60 27.74
C GLY A 409 -18.99 -0.54 27.61
N ARG A 410 -19.32 -1.23 28.71
CA ARG A 410 -20.40 -2.22 28.69
C ARG A 410 -21.73 -1.48 28.57
N THR A 411 -22.51 -1.79 27.56
CA THR A 411 -23.95 -1.49 27.47
C THR A 411 -24.72 -2.38 28.45
N THR A 412 -24.41 -2.30 29.75
CA THR A 412 -25.26 -2.89 30.80
C THR A 412 -26.24 -1.83 31.27
N GLY A 413 -27.41 -1.79 30.64
CA GLY A 413 -28.56 -1.02 31.12
C GLY A 413 -28.57 0.46 30.71
N GLY A 414 -29.00 0.73 29.47
CA GLY A 414 -29.64 1.99 29.06
C GLY A 414 -28.83 3.29 29.08
N GLU A 415 -27.71 3.37 29.79
CA GLU A 415 -26.87 4.57 29.86
C GLU A 415 -25.61 4.39 29.02
N SER A 416 -25.44 5.28 28.05
CA SER A 416 -24.32 5.32 27.11
C SER A 416 -23.05 5.72 27.86
N ALA A 417 -22.23 4.74 28.24
CA ALA A 417 -20.91 5.02 28.81
C ALA A 417 -20.00 5.64 27.73
N ASP A 418 -19.21 6.65 28.12
CA ASP A 418 -18.11 7.22 27.34
C ASP A 418 -17.29 6.11 26.67
N ARG A 419 -17.56 5.81 25.39
CA ARG A 419 -16.83 4.78 24.65
C ARG A 419 -15.39 5.24 24.46
N ARG A 420 -14.45 4.48 25.01
CA ARG A 420 -13.00 4.76 24.94
C ARG A 420 -12.26 3.56 24.39
N LEU A 421 -11.23 3.80 23.58
CA LEU A 421 -10.37 2.72 23.11
C LEU A 421 -9.51 2.20 24.26
N THR A 422 -9.47 0.88 24.41
CA THR A 422 -8.46 0.21 25.25
C THR A 422 -7.07 0.44 24.66
N PRO A 423 -5.96 0.15 25.37
CA PRO A 423 -4.61 0.22 24.79
C PRO A 423 -4.49 -0.56 23.47
N SER A 424 -5.09 -1.76 23.44
CA SER A 424 -5.10 -2.64 22.27
C SER A 424 -6.02 -2.10 21.17
N GLY A 425 -7.16 -1.50 21.53
CA GLY A 425 -8.01 -0.77 20.58
C GLY A 425 -7.34 0.45 19.95
N ARG A 426 -6.54 1.20 20.73
CA ARG A 426 -5.74 2.32 20.20
C ARG A 426 -4.68 1.82 19.21
N ALA A 427 -3.96 0.76 19.58
CA ALA A 427 -2.99 0.12 18.69
C ALA A 427 -3.67 -0.39 17.40
N PHE A 428 -4.86 -0.98 17.51
CA PHE A 428 -5.60 -1.50 16.35
C PHE A 428 -6.05 -0.38 15.41
N ALA A 429 -6.66 0.68 15.95
CA ALA A 429 -7.07 1.85 15.18
C ALA A 429 -5.89 2.54 14.49
N LEU A 430 -4.75 2.70 15.19
CA LEU A 430 -3.52 3.24 14.59
C LEU A 430 -2.95 2.32 13.52
N THR A 431 -2.97 1.00 13.72
CA THR A 431 -2.56 0.03 12.71
C THR A 431 -3.43 0.16 11.46
N ALA A 432 -4.75 0.20 11.60
CA ALA A 432 -5.70 0.30 10.49
C ALA A 432 -5.50 1.59 9.70
N MET A 433 -5.48 2.74 10.39
CA MET A 433 -5.30 4.04 9.73
C MET A 433 -3.91 4.17 9.09
N HIS A 434 -2.84 3.66 9.72
CA HIS A 434 -1.50 3.63 9.14
C HIS A 434 -1.45 2.79 7.86
N LEU A 435 -2.03 1.58 7.87
CA LEU A 435 -2.07 0.72 6.68
C LEU A 435 -2.81 1.41 5.54
N ALA A 436 -3.99 2.00 5.81
CA ALA A 436 -4.75 2.75 4.81
C ALA A 436 -3.99 3.97 4.27
N ALA A 437 -3.23 4.66 5.12
CA ALA A 437 -2.50 5.87 4.76
C ALA A 437 -1.15 5.62 4.05
N THR A 438 -0.64 4.39 4.12
CA THR A 438 0.66 4.01 3.52
C THR A 438 0.52 3.14 2.28
N VAL A 439 -0.69 2.77 1.85
CA VAL A 439 -0.93 2.16 0.54
C VAL A 439 -0.47 3.11 -0.57
N PRO A 440 0.16 2.61 -1.66
CA PRO A 440 0.45 3.45 -2.82
C PRO A 440 -0.81 4.11 -3.38
N TYR A 441 -0.66 5.33 -3.88
CA TYR A 441 -1.73 6.00 -4.60
C TYR A 441 -2.05 5.20 -5.87
N ALA A 442 -3.29 4.70 -5.97
CA ALA A 442 -3.85 4.24 -7.23
C ALA A 442 -4.61 5.42 -7.85
N THR A 443 -4.27 5.78 -9.08
CA THR A 443 -5.17 6.59 -9.91
C THR A 443 -6.44 5.78 -10.14
N VAL A 444 -7.57 6.25 -9.60
CA VAL A 444 -8.92 5.77 -9.94
C VAL A 444 -9.24 6.13 -11.38
#